data_AF-A0A6B2LWL3-F1
#
_entry.id   AF-A0A6B2LWL3-F1
#
_cell.length_a   1.000
_cell.length_b   1.000
_cell.length_c   1.000
_cell.angle_alpha   90.00
_cell.angle_beta   90.00
_cell.angle_gamma   90.00
#
_symmetry.space_group_name_H-M   'P 1'
#
loop_
_entity.id
_entity.type
_entity.pdbx_description
1 polymer ?
#
loop_
_entity_poly.entity_id
_entity_poly.type
_entity_poly.pdbx_seq_one_letter_code
_entity_poly.pdbx_strand_id
1 'polypeptide(L)' 'MAGGKQDLNLADWIFNEEDKRGPVAIIIHEFLHAIGLTHTQSRSDRDTFISVYRENLVD' A
#
# COMPACT_ATOMS: atom_id res chain seq x y z
N MET A 1 -16.12 -18.84 6.10
CA MET A 1 -14.84 -18.41 6.70
C MET A 1 -15.16 -17.40 7.78
N ALA A 2 -14.77 -17.62 9.03
CA ALA A 2 -14.87 -16.59 10.06
C ALA A 2 -13.47 -15.99 10.22
N GLY A 3 -13.27 -14.78 9.68
CA GLY A 3 -12.04 -14.02 9.94
C GLY A 3 -11.96 -13.64 11.41
N GLY A 4 -10.76 -13.70 11.99
CA GLY A 4 -10.48 -13.26 13.37
C GLY A 4 -10.04 -11.79 13.41
N LYS A 5 -9.44 -11.39 14.54
CA LYS A 5 -8.78 -10.08 14.66
C LYS A 5 -7.68 -9.95 13.60
N GLN A 6 -7.65 -8.81 12.90
CA GLN A 6 -6.57 -8.42 11.99
C GLN A 6 -6.10 -7.03 12.37
N ASP A 7 -4.79 -6.85 12.49
CA ASP A 7 -4.18 -5.59 12.87
C ASP A 7 -3.78 -4.79 11.62
N LEU A 8 -4.11 -3.50 11.60
CA LEU A 8 -3.72 -2.55 10.56
C LEU A 8 -2.74 -1.55 11.19
N ASN A 9 -1.47 -1.63 10.81
CA ASN A 9 -0.44 -0.77 11.38
C ASN A 9 -0.36 0.54 10.60
N LEU A 10 -0.57 1.64 11.30
CA LEU A 10 -0.47 2.99 10.77
C LEU A 10 0.78 3.65 11.34
N ALA A 11 1.62 4.22 10.47
CA ALA A 11 2.87 4.84 10.91
C ALA A 11 2.60 6.15 11.65
N ASP A 12 3.31 6.41 12.76
CA ASP A 12 3.06 7.57 13.64
C ASP A 12 3.09 8.92 12.92
N TRP A 13 3.96 9.06 11.92
CA TRP A 13 4.11 10.30 11.17
C TRP A 13 2.90 10.66 10.31
N ILE A 14 2.00 9.72 10.02
CA ILE A 14 0.76 10.05 9.26
C ILE A 14 -0.20 10.91 10.08
N PHE A 15 0.03 11.08 11.38
CA PHE A 15 -0.76 11.97 12.22
C PHE A 15 -0.06 13.31 12.50
N ASN A 16 1.10 13.55 11.88
CA ASN A 16 1.81 14.81 12.00
C ASN A 16 1.23 15.85 11.03
N GLU A 17 0.59 16.89 11.56
CA GLU A 17 -0.01 17.98 10.78
C GLU A 17 1.02 18.84 10.04
N GLU A 18 2.30 18.79 10.42
CA GLU A 18 3.39 19.45 9.70
C GLU A 18 3.79 18.71 8.42
N ASP A 19 3.54 17.39 8.36
CA ASP A 19 3.82 16.58 7.18
C ASP A 19 2.64 16.61 6.20
N LYS A 20 2.78 17.47 5.19
CA LYS A 20 1.77 17.65 4.12
C LYS A 20 1.67 16.44 3.17
N ARG A 21 2.42 15.36 3.40
CA ARG A 21 2.41 14.15 2.57
C ARG A 21 1.20 13.27 2.87
N GLY A 22 0.01 13.77 2.51
CA GLY A 22 -1.19 12.95 2.26
C GLY A 22 -1.57 11.91 3.32
N PRO A 23 -1.73 12.30 4.60
CA PRO A 23 -2.04 11.36 5.69
C PRO A 23 -3.33 10.56 5.44
N VAL A 24 -4.37 11.21 4.91
CA VAL A 24 -5.65 10.57 4.55
C VAL A 24 -5.47 9.53 3.43
N ALA A 25 -4.61 9.79 2.45
CA ALA A 25 -4.41 8.88 1.33
C ALA A 25 -3.75 7.57 1.76
N ILE A 26 -2.82 7.63 2.71
CA ILE A 26 -2.16 6.45 3.27
C ILE A 26 -3.14 5.62 4.10
N ILE A 27 -3.95 6.26 4.95
CA ILE A 27 -5.00 5.55 5.70
C ILE A 27 -5.94 4.83 4.73
N ILE A 28 -6.39 5.51 3.67
CA ILE A 28 -7.24 4.88 2.65
C ILE A 28 -6.52 3.69 2.00
N HIS A 29 -5.25 3.86 1.62
CA HIS A 29 -4.43 2.82 1.00
C HIS A 29 -4.34 1.54 1.86
N GLU A 30 -4.08 1.68 3.16
CA GLU A 30 -4.00 0.52 4.07
C GLU A 30 -5.37 -0.17 4.23
N PHE A 31 -6.47 0.59 4.27
CA PHE A 31 -7.81 0.00 4.25
C PHE A 31 -8.14 -0.69 2.91
N LEU A 32 -7.61 -0.22 1.77
CA LEU A 32 -7.73 -0.92 0.49
C LEU A 32 -7.05 -2.30 0.54
N HIS A 33 -5.94 -2.44 1.24
CA HIS A 33 -5.34 -3.74 1.52
C HIS A 33 -6.23 -4.63 2.38
N ALA A 34 -6.86 -4.08 3.42
CA ALA A 34 -7.78 -4.83 4.28
C ALA A 34 -9.02 -5.38 3.54
N ILE A 35 -9.52 -4.68 2.51
CA ILE A 35 -10.62 -5.17 1.67
C ILE A 35 -10.16 -6.13 0.56
N GLY A 36 -8.85 -6.39 0.45
CA GLY A 36 -8.27 -7.39 -0.45
C GLY A 36 -7.65 -6.85 -1.73
N LEU A 37 -7.46 -5.53 -1.87
CA LEU A 37 -6.70 -4.99 -3.01
C LEU A 37 -5.20 -5.13 -2.77
N THR A 38 -4.46 -5.44 -3.82
CA THR A 38 -2.99 -5.41 -3.82
C THR A 38 -2.48 -4.16 -4.51
N HIS A 39 -1.17 -3.91 -4.44
CA HIS A 39 -0.55 -2.87 -5.23
C HIS A 39 -0.86 -3.02 -6.74
N THR A 40 -1.14 -1.91 -7.42
CA THR A 40 -1.54 -1.92 -8.84
C THR A 40 -0.46 -2.50 -9.75
N GLN A 41 0.81 -2.25 -9.45
CA GLN A 41 1.92 -2.87 -10.18
C GLN A 41 2.05 -4.38 -9.93
N SER A 42 1.19 -5.00 -9.14
CA SER A 42 1.13 -6.46 -8.98
C SER A 42 0.09 -7.13 -9.87
N ARG A 43 -0.65 -6.36 -10.69
CA ARG A 43 -1.61 -6.93 -11.65
C ARG A 43 -0.93 -7.90 -12.62
N SER A 44 -1.67 -8.92 -13.05
CA SER A 44 -1.19 -9.93 -13.99
C SER A 44 -0.84 -9.38 -15.37
N ASP A 45 -1.43 -8.25 -15.76
CA ASP A 45 -1.19 -7.57 -17.04
C ASP A 45 -0.18 -6.42 -16.94
N ARG A 46 0.51 -6.23 -15.80
CA ARG A 46 1.41 -5.07 -15.59
C ARG A 46 2.48 -4.93 -16.68
N ASP A 47 2.96 -6.06 -17.21
CA ASP A 47 4.12 -6.09 -18.12
C ASP A 47 3.77 -5.56 -19.52
N THR A 48 2.49 -5.24 -19.79
CA THR A 48 2.07 -4.50 -20.98
C THR A 48 2.10 -2.97 -20.77
N PHE A 49 2.23 -2.50 -19.53
CA PHE A 49 2.16 -1.08 -19.16
C PHE A 49 3.46 -0.55 -18.53
N ILE A 50 4.21 -1.39 -17.82
CA ILE A 50 5.43 -0.99 -17.10
C ILE A 50 6.54 -2.05 -17.25
N SER A 51 7.79 -1.61 -17.13
CA SER A 51 8.97 -2.46 -16.98
C SER A 51 9.50 -2.38 -15.56
N VAL A 52 9.79 -3.53 -14.94
CA VAL A 52 10.43 -3.59 -13.62
C VAL A 52 11.92 -3.91 -13.79
N TYR A 53 12.77 -2.92 -13.55
CA TYR A 53 14.23 -3.08 -13.53
C TYR A 53 14.66 -3.72 -12.21
N ARG A 54 14.76 -5.04 -12.21
CA ARG A 54 15.03 -5.85 -11.01
C ARG A 54 16.41 -5.58 -10.41
N GLU A 55 17.36 -5.17 -11.24
CA GLU A 55 18.71 -4.75 -10.86
C GLU A 55 18.75 -3.52 -9.95
N ASN A 56 17.66 -2.73 -9.91
CA ASN A 56 17.54 -1.53 -9.10
C ASN A 56 16.75 -1.75 -7.80
N LEU A 57 16.36 -2.99 -7.48
CA LEU A 57 15.64 -3.30 -6.25
C LEU A 57 16.64 -3.43 -5.08
N VAL A 58 16.26 -2.89 -3.93
CA VAL A 58 16.97 -3.10 -2.66
C VAL A 58 16.37 -4.31 -1.94
N ASP A 59 17.23 -5.10 -1.29
CA ASP A 59 16.84 -6.21 -0.42
C ASP A 59 16.25 -5.71 0.91
#